data_AF-A0A1H3E052-F1
#
_entry.id   AF-A0A1H3E052-F1
#
_cell.length_a   1.000
_cell.length_b   1.000
_cell.length_c   1.000
_cell.angle_alpha   90.00
_cell.angle_beta   90.00
_cell.angle_gamma   90.00
#
_symmetry.space_group_name_H-M   'P 1'
#
loop_
_entity.id
_entity.type
_entity.pdbx_description
1 polymer ?
#
loop_
_entity_poly.entity_id
_entity_poly.type
_entity_poly.pdbx_seq_one_letter_code
_entity_poly.pdbx_strand_id
1 'polypeptide(L)'
;FFISNVFYLRIGLMYVALIVPVLLMVMAFAVYFAVTLRKTVEIPLDTPKTNLVSDLLFVLASVAVIASIPLSIILGFATLTEAAGVGVFGALLVALARKRLSFSSLNSVTVQTSTMTSMVFFIVLGASVFSLSFHLVGGPNVIFDWISAFDLTRWELLAMLLGVIIILGFVFDWIEVLLVFVPVLMPIISELDFADHVGSAYFAQIWIAGLIALALQTSFLTPPFGYALFFAKMAAPKGINLSDIYRGAVPLVAIEIALIAALISFPQLITWLPEMALGDADAPQLIQR
;
A
#
# COMPACT_ATOMS: atom_id res chain seq x y z
N PHE A 1 6.56 2.30 -3.85
CA PHE A 1 8.03 2.20 -4.03
C PHE A 1 8.48 0.77 -4.25
N PHE A 2 8.46 -0.09 -3.22
CA PHE A 2 9.01 -1.45 -3.30
C PHE A 2 8.42 -2.26 -4.45
N ILE A 3 7.10 -2.21 -4.61
CA ILE A 3 6.43 -2.89 -5.72
C ILE A 3 6.88 -2.37 -7.10
N SER A 4 7.05 -1.06 -7.26
CA SER A 4 7.57 -0.48 -8.50
C SER A 4 9.00 -0.94 -8.78
N ASN A 5 9.81 -1.12 -7.74
CA ASN A 5 11.18 -1.60 -7.89
C ASN A 5 11.21 -3.07 -8.34
N VAL A 6 10.38 -3.92 -7.74
CA VAL A 6 10.26 -5.34 -8.09
C VAL A 6 9.74 -5.54 -9.52
N PHE A 7 8.78 -4.71 -9.95
CA PHE A 7 8.22 -4.75 -11.30
C PHE A 7 9.00 -3.90 -12.33
N TYR A 8 10.09 -3.23 -11.92
CA TYR A 8 10.84 -2.29 -12.76
C TYR A 8 9.99 -1.16 -13.40
N LEU A 9 8.94 -0.72 -12.69
CA LEU A 9 8.00 0.32 -13.14
C LEU A 9 8.45 1.72 -12.69
N ARG A 10 7.99 2.74 -13.43
CA ARG A 10 8.21 4.14 -13.07
C ARG A 10 7.48 4.45 -11.76
N ILE A 11 8.23 4.86 -10.75
CA ILE A 11 7.71 5.02 -9.39
C ILE A 11 6.64 6.12 -9.31
N GLY A 12 6.83 7.23 -10.03
CA GLY A 12 5.84 8.31 -10.10
C GLY A 12 4.50 7.83 -10.63
N LEU A 13 4.48 7.05 -11.73
CA LEU A 13 3.25 6.50 -12.29
C LEU A 13 2.55 5.55 -11.32
N MET A 14 3.31 4.74 -10.57
CA MET A 14 2.73 3.85 -9.57
C MET A 14 2.04 4.64 -8.44
N TYR A 15 2.62 5.76 -8.00
CA TYR A 15 1.95 6.63 -7.03
C TYR A 15 0.66 7.21 -7.59
N VAL A 16 0.69 7.71 -8.83
CA VAL A 16 -0.48 8.25 -9.52
C VAL A 16 -1.58 7.19 -9.69
N ALA A 17 -1.20 5.96 -10.06
CA ALA A 17 -2.09 4.82 -10.26
C ALA A 17 -2.92 4.47 -9.01
N LEU A 18 -2.37 4.70 -7.81
CA LEU A 18 -3.04 4.38 -6.54
C LEU A 18 -3.88 5.53 -5.98
N ILE A 19 -3.83 6.74 -6.54
CA ILE A 19 -4.62 7.88 -6.05
C ILE A 19 -6.12 7.57 -6.12
N VAL A 20 -6.60 7.17 -7.30
CA VAL A 20 -8.03 6.90 -7.52
C VAL A 20 -8.51 5.72 -6.67
N PRO A 21 -7.85 4.55 -6.66
CA PRO A 21 -8.24 3.43 -5.79
C PRO A 21 -8.28 3.79 -4.30
N VAL A 22 -7.28 4.51 -3.80
CA VAL A 22 -7.22 4.92 -2.39
C VAL A 22 -8.33 5.91 -2.05
N LEU A 23 -8.62 6.87 -2.93
CA LEU A 23 -9.75 7.79 -2.73
C LEU A 23 -11.09 7.05 -2.71
N LEU A 24 -11.29 6.09 -3.62
CA LEU A 24 -12.49 5.25 -3.62
C LEU A 24 -12.61 4.44 -2.34
N MET A 25 -11.52 3.86 -1.86
CA MET A 25 -11.47 3.12 -0.59
C MET A 25 -11.86 4.01 0.60
N VAL A 26 -11.24 5.19 0.72
CA VAL A 26 -11.52 6.15 1.80
C VAL A 26 -12.98 6.60 1.74
N MET A 27 -13.49 6.91 0.55
CA MET A 27 -14.90 7.29 0.37
C MET A 27 -15.85 6.15 0.74
N ALA A 28 -15.56 4.91 0.34
CA ALA A 28 -16.37 3.76 0.68
C ALA A 28 -16.41 3.52 2.21
N PHE A 29 -15.27 3.63 2.90
CA PHE A 29 -15.21 3.57 4.36
C PHE A 29 -15.98 4.72 5.01
N ALA A 30 -15.82 5.95 4.52
CA ALA A 30 -16.53 7.11 5.05
C ALA A 30 -18.05 6.95 4.91
N VAL A 31 -18.53 6.49 3.75
CA VAL A 31 -19.95 6.20 3.51
C VAL A 31 -20.44 5.08 4.43
N TYR A 32 -19.69 3.98 4.56
CA TYR A 32 -20.02 2.88 5.46
C TYR A 32 -20.19 3.37 6.91
N PHE A 33 -19.25 4.15 7.42
CA PHE A 33 -19.34 4.73 8.77
C PHE A 33 -20.49 5.74 8.89
N ALA A 34 -20.70 6.61 7.89
CA ALA A 34 -21.79 7.57 7.90
C ALA A 34 -23.17 6.89 7.89
N VAL A 35 -23.33 5.75 7.23
CA VAL A 35 -24.59 4.99 7.22
C VAL A 35 -24.79 4.23 8.54
N THR A 36 -23.73 3.59 9.03
CA THR A 36 -23.82 2.64 10.17
C THR A 36 -23.81 3.34 11.53
N LEU A 37 -23.06 4.44 11.68
CA LEU A 37 -22.87 5.13 12.97
C LEU A 37 -23.81 6.32 13.16
N ARG A 38 -24.53 6.77 12.12
CA ARG A 38 -25.41 7.95 12.17
C ARG A 38 -26.46 7.92 13.28
N LYS A 39 -26.88 6.72 13.71
CA LYS A 39 -27.94 6.56 14.73
C LYS A 39 -27.42 6.08 16.08
N THR A 40 -26.14 5.77 16.20
CA THR A 40 -25.60 4.97 17.31
C THR A 40 -24.66 5.75 18.21
N VAL A 41 -24.08 6.85 17.71
CA VAL A 41 -23.06 7.61 18.44
C VAL A 41 -23.61 8.98 18.82
N GLU A 42 -24.17 9.10 20.01
CA GLU A 42 -24.21 10.38 20.71
C GLU A 42 -22.79 10.65 21.20
N ILE A 43 -22.02 11.40 20.42
CA ILE A 43 -20.70 11.87 20.88
C ILE A 43 -20.99 12.91 21.95
N PRO A 44 -20.60 12.69 23.22
CA PRO A 44 -20.59 13.78 24.18
C PRO A 44 -19.60 14.80 23.62
N LEU A 45 -20.11 15.94 23.15
CA LEU A 45 -19.29 17.07 22.72
C LEU A 45 -18.69 17.77 23.95
N ASP A 46 -18.20 17.00 24.92
CA ASP A 46 -17.36 17.51 25.99
C ASP A 46 -15.96 17.76 25.40
N THR A 47 -15.94 18.63 24.40
CA THR A 47 -14.73 19.07 23.74
C THR A 47 -14.01 19.94 24.75
N PRO A 48 -12.77 19.59 25.15
CA PRO A 48 -11.93 20.55 25.86
C PRO A 48 -11.94 21.84 25.04
N LYS A 49 -12.12 23.00 25.70
CA LYS A 49 -12.09 24.31 25.03
C LYS A 49 -10.71 24.51 24.42
N THR A 50 -10.52 24.07 23.18
CA THR A 50 -9.31 24.31 22.40
C THR A 50 -9.54 25.43 21.41
N ASN A 51 -8.45 26.02 20.94
CA ASN A 51 -8.51 26.99 19.84
C ASN A 51 -8.73 26.21 18.54
N LEU A 52 -10.00 26.05 18.12
CA LEU A 52 -10.42 25.33 16.91
C LEU A 52 -9.57 25.70 15.68
N VAL A 53 -9.28 26.99 15.51
CA VAL A 53 -8.47 27.51 14.40
C VAL A 53 -7.05 26.95 14.44
N SER A 54 -6.42 26.92 15.62
CA SER A 54 -5.07 26.39 15.81
C SER A 54 -5.01 24.90 15.55
N ASP A 55 -5.98 24.14 16.08
CA ASP A 55 -6.03 22.69 15.90
C ASP A 55 -6.26 22.32 14.43
N LEU A 56 -7.19 23.01 13.75
CA LEU A 56 -7.43 22.84 12.32
C LEU A 56 -6.19 23.15 11.49
N LEU A 57 -5.51 24.27 11.76
CA LEU A 57 -4.25 24.63 11.10
C LEU A 57 -3.19 23.54 11.25
N PHE A 58 -3.06 22.94 12.44
CA PHE A 58 -2.08 21.87 12.63
C PHE A 58 -2.46 20.55 11.97
N VAL A 59 -3.76 20.20 11.93
CA VAL A 59 -4.22 19.02 11.19
C VAL A 59 -3.94 19.22 9.70
N LEU A 60 -4.28 20.40 9.15
CA LEU A 60 -4.00 20.74 7.75
C LEU A 60 -2.50 20.74 7.46
N ALA A 61 -1.67 21.24 8.38
CA ALA A 61 -0.21 21.19 8.23
C ALA A 61 0.31 19.75 8.20
N SER A 62 -0.18 18.86 9.08
CA SER A 62 0.19 17.44 9.06
C SER A 62 -0.27 16.74 7.78
N VAL A 63 -1.49 17.01 7.31
CA VAL A 63 -1.98 16.48 6.02
C VAL A 63 -1.14 17.01 4.86
N ALA A 64 -0.76 18.30 4.89
CA ALA A 64 0.09 18.89 3.86
C ALA A 64 1.50 18.25 3.82
N VAL A 65 2.07 17.91 4.98
CA VAL A 65 3.35 17.18 5.05
C VAL A 65 3.21 15.76 4.49
N ILE A 66 2.11 15.06 4.79
CA ILE A 66 1.87 13.72 4.24
C ILE A 66 1.67 13.79 2.73
N ALA A 67 0.91 14.79 2.25
CA ALA A 67 0.64 14.98 0.83
C ALA A 67 1.87 15.48 0.04
N SER A 68 2.78 16.22 0.67
CA SER A 68 3.96 16.76 -0.01
C SER A 68 4.92 15.66 -0.50
N ILE A 69 5.01 14.52 0.20
CA ILE A 69 5.88 13.40 -0.16
C ILE A 69 5.50 12.78 -1.52
N PRO A 70 4.27 12.23 -1.71
CA PRO A 70 3.88 11.71 -3.02
C PRO A 70 3.82 12.83 -4.07
N LEU A 71 3.41 14.04 -3.69
CA LEU A 71 3.31 15.15 -4.63
C LEU A 71 4.69 15.58 -5.17
N SER A 72 5.74 15.61 -4.34
CA SER A 72 7.09 15.95 -4.80
C SER A 72 7.65 14.93 -5.80
N ILE A 73 7.27 13.65 -5.64
CA ILE A 73 7.65 12.57 -6.57
C ILE A 73 6.87 12.70 -7.87
N ILE A 74 5.55 12.92 -7.79
CA ILE A 74 4.66 13.00 -8.97
C ILE A 74 5.00 14.23 -9.81
N LEU A 75 5.27 15.37 -9.18
CA LEU A 75 5.64 16.62 -9.88
C LEU A 75 7.11 16.64 -10.36
N GLY A 76 7.89 15.60 -10.05
CA GLY A 76 9.30 15.51 -10.45
C GLY A 76 10.24 16.48 -9.72
N PHE A 77 9.78 17.14 -8.64
CA PHE A 77 10.62 18.03 -7.84
C PHE A 77 11.65 17.30 -6.99
N ALA A 78 11.37 16.06 -6.63
CA ALA A 78 12.22 15.27 -5.76
C ALA A 78 12.25 13.81 -6.21
N THR A 79 13.46 13.25 -6.25
CA THR A 79 13.67 11.80 -6.28
C THR A 79 13.23 11.18 -4.95
N LEU A 80 13.26 9.85 -4.84
CA LEU A 80 12.70 9.18 -3.66
C LEU A 80 13.40 9.53 -2.34
N THR A 81 14.73 9.62 -2.38
CA THR A 81 15.55 10.00 -1.23
C THR A 81 15.31 11.45 -0.83
N GLU A 82 15.17 12.33 -1.82
CA GLU A 82 14.84 13.74 -1.61
C GLU A 82 13.42 13.93 -1.06
N ALA A 83 12.44 13.16 -1.55
CA ALA A 83 11.06 13.18 -1.09
C ALA A 83 10.93 12.72 0.38
N ALA A 84 11.72 11.72 0.79
CA ALA A 84 11.84 11.37 2.21
C ALA A 84 12.38 12.56 3.04
N GLY A 85 13.36 13.27 2.50
CA GLY A 85 13.88 14.52 3.09
C GLY A 85 12.81 15.62 3.22
N VAL A 86 11.98 15.81 2.20
CA VAL A 86 10.83 16.75 2.23
C VAL A 86 9.86 16.39 3.38
N GLY A 87 9.55 15.11 3.56
CA GLY A 87 8.72 14.63 4.66
C GLY A 87 9.32 14.90 6.04
N VAL A 88 10.61 14.58 6.22
CA VAL A 88 11.33 14.85 7.49
C VAL A 88 11.38 16.33 7.78
N PHE A 89 11.74 17.15 6.79
CA PHE A 89 11.79 18.61 6.94
C PHE A 89 10.43 19.19 7.31
N GLY A 90 9.36 18.77 6.63
CA GLY A 90 7.99 19.15 6.95
C GLY A 90 7.57 18.76 8.36
N ALA A 91 7.87 17.53 8.79
CA ALA A 91 7.59 17.06 10.14
C ALA A 91 8.35 17.85 11.22
N LEU A 92 9.61 18.21 10.97
CA LEU A 92 10.41 19.06 11.86
C LEU A 92 9.81 20.46 12.00
N LEU A 93 9.34 21.07 10.91
CA LEU A 93 8.67 22.37 10.95
C LEU A 93 7.39 22.32 11.79
N VAL A 94 6.56 21.29 11.62
CA VAL A 94 5.34 21.11 12.42
C VAL A 94 5.68 20.88 13.90
N ALA A 95 6.69 20.07 14.21
CA ALA A 95 7.14 19.82 15.58
C ALA A 95 7.70 21.08 16.26
N LEU A 96 8.47 21.88 15.51
CA LEU A 96 9.01 23.16 15.96
C LEU A 96 7.89 24.17 16.23
N ALA A 97 6.92 24.29 15.32
CA ALA A 97 5.75 25.15 15.49
C ALA A 97 4.91 24.77 16.72
N ARG A 98 4.82 23.46 17.02
CA ARG A 98 4.17 22.95 18.24
C ARG A 98 5.02 23.08 19.51
N LYS A 99 6.26 23.59 19.42
CA LYS A 99 7.23 23.67 20.52
C LYS A 99 7.46 22.33 21.24
N ARG A 100 7.35 21.22 20.49
CA ARG A 100 7.57 19.86 21.00
C ARG A 100 8.88 19.22 20.53
N LEU A 101 9.70 20.00 19.81
CA LEU A 101 10.99 19.53 19.34
C LEU A 101 12.01 19.54 20.49
N SER A 102 12.53 18.37 20.84
CA SER A 102 13.61 18.24 21.83
C SER A 102 14.69 17.30 21.30
N PHE A 103 15.94 17.48 21.78
CA PHE A 103 17.05 16.60 21.40
C PHE A 103 16.78 15.13 21.78
N SER A 104 16.13 14.91 22.93
CA SER A 104 15.71 13.57 23.35
C SER A 104 14.71 12.94 22.38
N SER A 105 13.72 13.72 21.91
CA SER A 105 12.75 13.24 20.91
C SER A 105 13.43 12.91 19.59
N LEU A 106 14.31 13.79 19.10
CA LEU A 106 15.09 13.56 17.88
C LEU A 106 15.94 12.29 17.98
N ASN A 107 16.67 12.12 19.07
CA ASN A 107 17.49 10.92 19.28
C ASN A 107 16.62 9.65 19.31
N SER A 108 15.47 9.69 20.00
CA SER A 108 14.56 8.54 20.07
C SER A 108 14.03 8.14 18.69
N VAL A 109 13.62 9.11 17.87
CA VAL A 109 13.11 8.87 16.51
C VAL A 109 14.22 8.36 15.60
N THR A 110 15.43 8.92 15.69
CA THR A 110 16.59 8.47 14.91
C THR A 110 16.96 7.02 15.24
N VAL A 111 17.02 6.65 16.53
CA VAL A 111 17.32 5.28 16.94
C VAL A 111 16.22 4.34 16.43
N GLN A 112 14.95 4.67 16.65
CA GLN A 112 13.84 3.84 16.19
C GLN A 112 13.83 3.65 14.66
N THR A 113 14.07 4.73 13.91
CA THR A 113 14.15 4.70 12.44
C THR A 113 15.34 3.84 11.99
N SER A 114 16.49 3.97 12.64
CA SER A 114 17.70 3.19 12.34
C SER A 114 17.53 1.71 12.64
N THR A 115 16.84 1.37 13.73
CA THR A 115 16.53 -0.02 14.10
C THR A 115 15.57 -0.64 13.09
N MET A 116 14.47 0.05 12.75
CA MET A 116 13.51 -0.43 11.74
C MET A 116 14.19 -0.61 10.38
N THR A 117 15.01 0.36 9.98
CA THR A 117 15.78 0.29 8.73
C THR A 117 16.74 -0.90 8.74
N SER A 118 17.47 -1.12 9.84
CA SER A 118 18.37 -2.28 9.99
C SER A 118 17.63 -3.61 9.84
N MET A 119 16.44 -3.76 10.43
CA MET A 119 15.60 -4.95 10.27
C MET A 119 15.25 -5.20 8.81
N VAL A 120 14.81 -4.15 8.10
CA VAL A 120 14.51 -4.24 6.65
C VAL A 120 15.75 -4.63 5.84
N PHE A 121 16.93 -4.06 6.14
CA PHE A 121 18.18 -4.44 5.45
C PHE A 121 18.52 -5.92 5.65
N PHE A 122 18.33 -6.47 6.86
CA PHE A 122 18.54 -7.90 7.09
C PHE A 122 17.57 -8.78 6.29
N ILE A 123 16.30 -8.37 6.20
CA ILE A 123 15.30 -9.07 5.38
C ILE A 123 15.71 -9.03 3.90
N VAL A 124 16.06 -7.85 3.37
CA VAL A 124 16.53 -7.70 1.97
C VAL A 124 17.73 -8.60 1.69
N LEU A 125 18.70 -8.65 2.60
CA LEU A 125 19.90 -9.47 2.46
C LEU A 125 19.54 -10.96 2.41
N GLY A 126 18.73 -11.43 3.37
CA GLY A 126 18.25 -12.82 3.39
C GLY A 126 17.43 -13.18 2.14
N ALA A 127 16.52 -12.30 1.73
CA ALA A 127 15.71 -12.42 0.52
C ALA A 127 16.58 -12.54 -0.73
N SER A 128 17.65 -11.75 -0.82
CA SER A 128 18.56 -11.75 -1.98
C SER A 128 19.33 -13.06 -2.09
N VAL A 129 19.84 -13.57 -0.97
CA VAL A 129 20.55 -14.87 -0.92
C VAL A 129 19.59 -16.02 -1.23
N PHE A 130 18.38 -15.99 -0.67
CA PHE A 130 17.35 -16.98 -0.94
C PHE A 130 16.91 -16.96 -2.41
N SER A 131 16.58 -15.79 -2.95
CA SER A 131 16.14 -15.62 -4.33
C SER A 131 17.19 -16.16 -5.30
N LEU A 132 18.47 -15.80 -5.12
CA LEU A 132 19.55 -16.35 -5.94
C LEU A 132 19.62 -17.88 -5.86
N SER A 133 19.60 -18.43 -4.65
CA SER A 133 19.67 -19.88 -4.43
C SER A 133 18.47 -20.61 -5.04
N PHE A 134 17.26 -20.06 -4.88
CA PHE A 134 16.01 -20.56 -5.42
C PHE A 134 16.01 -20.58 -6.95
N HIS A 135 16.54 -19.53 -7.59
CA HIS A 135 16.70 -19.47 -9.05
C HIS A 135 17.72 -20.50 -9.54
N LEU A 136 18.86 -20.64 -8.86
CA LEU A 136 19.92 -21.58 -9.25
C LEU A 136 19.48 -23.04 -9.21
N VAL A 137 18.61 -23.42 -8.28
CA VAL A 137 18.08 -24.79 -8.19
C VAL A 137 16.88 -25.04 -9.11
N GLY A 138 16.49 -24.06 -9.94
CA GLY A 138 15.33 -24.18 -10.84
C GLY A 138 13.98 -24.08 -10.11
N GLY A 139 13.94 -23.45 -8.94
CA GLY A 139 12.72 -23.23 -8.16
C GLY A 139 11.55 -22.61 -8.96
N PRO A 140 11.78 -21.60 -9.82
CA PRO A 140 10.74 -21.05 -10.69
C PRO A 140 10.01 -22.11 -11.52
N ASN A 141 10.76 -23.06 -12.10
CA ASN A 141 10.19 -24.11 -12.94
C ASN A 141 9.30 -25.06 -12.12
N VAL A 142 9.70 -25.39 -10.88
CA VAL A 142 8.90 -26.24 -10.00
C VAL A 142 7.55 -25.60 -9.68
N ILE A 143 7.55 -24.30 -9.35
CA ILE A 143 6.31 -23.56 -9.08
C ILE A 143 5.45 -23.47 -10.34
N PHE A 144 6.08 -23.19 -11.49
CA PHE A 144 5.41 -23.10 -12.77
C PHE A 144 4.74 -24.42 -13.16
N ASP A 145 5.44 -25.55 -13.02
CA ASP A 145 4.91 -26.89 -13.32
C ASP A 145 3.73 -27.24 -12.41
N TRP A 146 3.82 -26.88 -11.12
CA TRP A 146 2.72 -27.09 -10.16
C TRP A 146 1.48 -26.30 -10.53
N ILE A 147 1.64 -25.03 -10.91
CA ILE A 147 0.52 -24.16 -11.29
C ILE A 147 -0.06 -24.58 -12.64
N SER A 148 0.80 -24.91 -13.60
CA SER A 148 0.41 -25.37 -14.93
C SER A 148 -0.38 -26.68 -14.89
N ALA A 149 -0.15 -27.52 -13.87
CA ALA A 149 -0.92 -28.74 -13.66
C ALA A 149 -2.41 -28.50 -13.32
N PHE A 150 -2.77 -27.30 -12.86
CA PHE A 150 -4.17 -26.93 -12.59
C PHE A 150 -4.94 -26.44 -13.82
N ASP A 151 -4.26 -26.27 -14.98
CA ASP A 151 -4.85 -25.78 -16.26
C ASP A 151 -5.74 -24.54 -16.08
N LEU A 152 -5.22 -23.56 -15.33
CA LEU A 152 -5.98 -22.38 -14.95
C LEU A 152 -6.04 -21.36 -16.08
N THR A 153 -7.19 -20.72 -16.23
CA THR A 153 -7.32 -19.51 -17.04
C THR A 153 -6.53 -18.36 -16.41
N ARG A 154 -6.11 -17.38 -17.21
CA ARG A 154 -5.42 -16.16 -16.70
C ARG A 154 -6.18 -15.42 -15.59
N TRP A 155 -7.52 -15.47 -15.59
CA TRP A 155 -8.36 -14.87 -14.55
C TRP A 155 -8.31 -15.66 -13.24
N GLU A 156 -8.35 -16.99 -13.32
CA GLU A 156 -8.21 -17.87 -12.16
C GLU A 156 -6.79 -17.78 -11.58
N LEU A 157 -5.78 -17.68 -12.44
CA LEU A 157 -4.40 -17.48 -12.03
C LEU A 157 -4.21 -16.14 -11.31
N LEU A 158 -4.82 -15.05 -11.81
CA LEU A 158 -4.83 -13.75 -11.13
C LEU A 158 -5.54 -13.84 -9.76
N ALA A 159 -6.70 -14.48 -9.70
CA ALA A 159 -7.43 -14.65 -8.44
C ALA A 159 -6.64 -15.48 -7.42
N MET A 160 -5.98 -16.55 -7.87
CA MET A 160 -5.08 -17.36 -7.03
C MET A 160 -3.90 -16.51 -6.54
N LEU A 161 -3.24 -15.76 -7.42
CA LEU A 161 -2.11 -14.89 -7.07
C LEU A 161 -2.51 -13.88 -5.98
N LEU A 162 -3.62 -13.16 -6.16
CA LEU A 162 -4.10 -12.20 -5.18
C LEU A 162 -4.49 -12.89 -3.87
N GLY A 163 -5.14 -14.05 -3.94
CA GLY A 163 -5.50 -14.85 -2.76
C GLY A 163 -4.28 -15.32 -1.96
N VAL A 164 -3.25 -15.83 -2.63
CA VAL A 164 -1.98 -16.22 -2.00
C VAL A 164 -1.30 -15.01 -1.35
N ILE A 165 -1.27 -13.86 -2.02
CA ILE A 165 -0.68 -12.63 -1.47
C ILE A 165 -1.44 -12.14 -0.23
N ILE A 166 -2.77 -12.19 -0.24
CA ILE A 166 -3.59 -11.86 0.93
C ILE A 166 -3.26 -12.80 2.10
N ILE A 167 -3.18 -14.12 1.85
CA ILE A 167 -2.86 -15.11 2.87
C ILE A 167 -1.44 -14.91 3.43
N LEU A 168 -0.46 -14.68 2.55
CA LEU A 168 0.92 -14.39 2.96
C LEU A 168 0.99 -13.14 3.84
N GLY A 169 0.26 -12.09 3.45
CA GLY A 169 0.18 -10.85 4.20
C GLY A 169 -0.56 -10.97 5.54
N PHE A 170 -1.17 -12.10 5.87
CA PHE A 170 -1.65 -12.38 7.23
C PHE A 170 -0.53 -12.77 8.17
N VAL A 171 0.58 -13.32 7.68
CA VAL A 171 1.66 -13.83 8.55
C VAL A 171 2.89 -12.94 8.47
N PHE A 172 3.18 -12.46 7.26
CA PHE A 172 4.37 -11.67 6.94
C PHE A 172 4.02 -10.19 6.84
N ASP A 173 5.00 -9.33 7.16
CA ASP A 173 4.87 -7.89 6.91
C ASP A 173 4.81 -7.63 5.39
N TRP A 174 4.14 -6.56 4.96
CA TRP A 174 4.05 -6.17 3.55
C TRP A 174 5.44 -6.00 2.91
N ILE A 175 6.44 -5.53 3.68
CA ILE A 175 7.83 -5.40 3.21
C ILE A 175 8.42 -6.78 2.89
N GLU A 176 8.18 -7.78 3.73
CA GLU A 176 8.69 -9.14 3.57
C GLU A 176 8.05 -9.84 2.37
N VAL A 177 6.72 -9.69 2.23
CA VAL A 177 6.01 -10.25 1.08
C VAL A 177 6.54 -9.67 -0.23
N LEU A 178 6.70 -8.34 -0.32
CA LEU A 178 7.20 -7.68 -1.53
C LEU A 178 8.65 -8.03 -1.85
N LEU A 179 9.52 -8.15 -0.86
CA LEU A 179 10.96 -8.34 -1.09
C LEU A 179 11.37 -9.81 -1.24
N VAL A 180 10.65 -10.74 -0.62
CA VAL A 180 10.97 -12.17 -0.65
C VAL A 180 10.05 -12.91 -1.62
N PHE A 181 8.74 -12.81 -1.40
CA PHE A 181 7.77 -13.68 -2.06
C PHE A 181 7.39 -13.20 -3.45
N VAL A 182 7.20 -11.90 -3.67
CA VAL A 182 6.85 -11.40 -5.01
C VAL A 182 7.91 -11.73 -6.05
N PRO A 183 9.23 -11.57 -5.81
CA PRO A 183 10.27 -12.02 -6.75
C PRO A 183 10.18 -13.51 -7.10
N VAL A 184 9.81 -14.36 -6.14
CA VAL A 184 9.59 -15.79 -6.36
C VAL A 184 8.36 -16.04 -7.25
N LEU A 185 7.34 -15.19 -7.13
CA LEU A 185 6.11 -15.24 -7.92
C LEU A 185 6.22 -14.52 -9.28
N MET A 186 7.29 -13.74 -9.53
CA MET A 186 7.48 -12.99 -10.78
C MET A 186 7.38 -13.83 -12.06
N PRO A 187 7.88 -15.08 -12.13
CA PRO A 187 7.67 -15.94 -13.28
C PRO A 187 6.18 -16.13 -13.60
N ILE A 188 5.36 -16.36 -12.58
CA ILE A 188 3.90 -16.51 -12.73
C ILE A 188 3.26 -15.18 -13.16
N ILE A 189 3.67 -14.08 -12.53
CA ILE A 189 3.15 -12.74 -12.82
C ILE A 189 3.45 -12.35 -14.28
N SER A 190 4.57 -12.80 -14.82
CA SER A 190 5.00 -12.50 -16.19
C SER A 190 4.16 -13.23 -17.25
N GLU A 191 3.52 -14.34 -16.87
CA GLU A 191 2.58 -15.10 -17.73
C GLU A 191 1.17 -14.49 -17.74
N LEU A 192 0.87 -13.58 -16.81
CA LEU A 192 -0.41 -12.88 -16.76
C LEU A 192 -0.48 -11.79 -17.84
N ASP A 193 -0.86 -12.19 -19.04
CA ASP A 193 -1.17 -11.25 -20.11
C ASP A 193 -2.61 -10.71 -20.01
N PHE A 194 -2.70 -9.45 -19.61
CA PHE A 194 -3.91 -8.65 -19.56
C PHE A 194 -3.81 -7.39 -20.45
N ALA A 195 -2.91 -7.39 -21.44
CA ALA A 195 -2.76 -6.26 -22.35
C ALA A 195 -4.05 -5.96 -23.13
N ASP A 196 -4.86 -6.97 -23.45
CA ASP A 196 -6.16 -6.83 -24.11
C ASP A 196 -7.24 -6.23 -23.18
N HIS A 197 -7.24 -6.59 -21.90
CA HIS A 197 -8.19 -6.06 -20.91
C HIS A 197 -7.88 -4.60 -20.55
N VAL A 198 -6.59 -4.27 -20.43
CA VAL A 198 -6.13 -2.93 -20.01
C VAL A 198 -5.88 -2.00 -21.20
N GLY A 199 -5.54 -2.54 -22.36
CA GLY A 199 -5.21 -1.80 -23.59
C GLY A 199 -3.72 -1.60 -23.83
N SER A 200 -2.85 -1.96 -22.88
CA SER A 200 -1.38 -1.86 -23.02
C SER A 200 -0.68 -2.83 -22.06
N ALA A 201 0.37 -3.50 -22.53
CA ALA A 201 1.17 -4.41 -21.71
C ALA A 201 1.84 -3.69 -20.53
N TYR A 202 2.33 -2.45 -20.75
CA TYR A 202 2.94 -1.65 -19.69
C TYR A 202 1.92 -1.27 -18.60
N PHE A 203 0.74 -0.80 -19.01
CA PHE A 203 -0.32 -0.46 -18.06
C PHE A 203 -0.94 -1.69 -17.40
N ALA A 204 -0.92 -2.86 -18.07
CA ALA A 204 -1.30 -4.12 -17.45
C ALA A 204 -0.38 -4.47 -16.27
N GLN A 205 0.93 -4.26 -16.38
CA GLN A 205 1.85 -4.45 -15.25
C GLN A 205 1.59 -3.45 -14.11
N ILE A 206 1.31 -2.18 -14.42
CA ILE A 206 0.90 -1.17 -13.41
C ILE A 206 -0.39 -1.61 -12.72
N TRP A 207 -1.36 -2.12 -13.48
CA TRP A 207 -2.63 -2.59 -12.97
C TRP A 207 -2.47 -3.82 -12.06
N ILE A 208 -1.71 -4.84 -12.47
CA ILE A 208 -1.39 -6.01 -11.63
C ILE A 208 -0.66 -5.57 -10.35
N ALA A 209 0.36 -4.72 -10.48
CA ALA A 209 1.06 -4.16 -9.32
C ALA A 209 0.09 -3.40 -8.41
N GLY A 210 -0.86 -2.64 -8.96
CA GLY A 210 -1.87 -1.91 -8.19
C GLY A 210 -2.78 -2.84 -7.41
N LEU A 211 -3.24 -3.92 -8.04
CA LEU A 211 -4.04 -4.97 -7.39
C LEU A 211 -3.26 -5.66 -6.26
N ILE A 212 -1.99 -6.00 -6.49
CA ILE A 212 -1.13 -6.60 -5.46
C ILE A 212 -0.90 -5.64 -4.29
N ALA A 213 -0.68 -4.35 -4.55
CA ALA A 213 -0.51 -3.35 -3.50
C ALA A 213 -1.77 -3.24 -2.63
N LEU A 214 -2.95 -3.27 -3.24
CA LEU A 214 -4.23 -3.22 -2.52
C LEU A 214 -4.53 -4.53 -1.79
N ALA A 215 -4.20 -5.69 -2.38
CA ALA A 215 -4.31 -6.99 -1.73
C ALA A 215 -3.44 -7.06 -0.45
N LEU A 216 -2.20 -6.54 -0.50
CA LEU A 216 -1.32 -6.42 0.67
C LEU A 216 -1.85 -5.41 1.69
N GLN A 217 -2.48 -4.33 1.25
CA GLN A 217 -3.13 -3.39 2.16
C GLN A 217 -4.30 -4.07 2.90
N THR A 218 -5.09 -4.87 2.20
CA THR A 218 -6.22 -5.63 2.79
C THR A 218 -5.77 -6.66 3.81
N SER A 219 -4.63 -7.31 3.58
CA SER A 219 -4.08 -8.25 4.55
C SER A 219 -3.77 -7.58 5.90
N PHE A 220 -3.42 -6.29 5.89
CA PHE A 220 -3.16 -5.49 7.09
C PHE A 220 -4.39 -5.25 7.99
N LEU A 221 -5.60 -5.41 7.44
CA LEU A 221 -6.88 -5.29 8.17
C LEU A 221 -7.55 -6.64 8.42
N THR A 222 -6.99 -7.75 7.93
CA THR A 222 -7.64 -9.06 8.01
C THR A 222 -7.09 -9.88 9.19
N PRO A 223 -7.95 -10.44 10.07
CA PRO A 223 -7.52 -11.37 11.11
C PRO A 223 -6.83 -12.61 10.50
N PRO A 224 -5.86 -13.27 11.18
CA PRO A 224 -5.58 -13.22 12.63
C PRO A 224 -4.51 -12.22 13.08
N PHE A 225 -3.66 -11.68 12.19
CA PHE A 225 -2.58 -10.76 12.60
C PHE A 225 -2.80 -9.29 12.25
N GLY A 226 -3.83 -8.93 11.46
CA GLY A 226 -4.08 -7.57 10.94
C GLY A 226 -3.54 -6.44 11.82
N TYR A 227 -2.33 -5.96 11.51
CA TYR A 227 -1.54 -5.08 12.39
C TYR A 227 -2.28 -3.80 12.76
N ALA A 228 -3.06 -3.27 11.81
CA ALA A 228 -3.91 -2.11 12.04
C ALA A 228 -4.97 -2.35 13.13
N LEU A 229 -5.48 -3.58 13.26
CA LEU A 229 -6.43 -3.95 14.31
C LEU A 229 -5.77 -3.99 15.69
N PHE A 230 -4.49 -4.36 15.77
CA PHE A 230 -3.72 -4.28 17.01
C PHE A 230 -3.41 -2.84 17.41
N PHE A 231 -3.10 -1.97 16.45
CA PHE A 231 -2.97 -0.53 16.72
C PHE A 231 -4.30 0.07 17.21
N ALA A 232 -5.43 -0.31 16.60
CA ALA A 232 -6.75 0.07 17.09
C ALA A 232 -6.99 -0.45 18.51
N LYS A 233 -6.55 -1.67 18.83
CA LYS A 233 -6.65 -2.25 20.18
C LYS A 233 -5.80 -1.50 21.20
N MET A 234 -4.62 -1.00 20.83
CA MET A 234 -3.76 -0.19 21.71
C MET A 234 -4.41 1.16 22.05
N ALA A 235 -5.19 1.73 21.13
CA ALA A 235 -5.90 3.00 21.34
C ALA A 235 -7.30 2.82 21.97
N ALA A 236 -7.83 1.60 22.01
CA ALA A 236 -9.20 1.33 22.46
C ALA A 236 -9.37 1.48 23.99
N PRO A 237 -10.53 1.99 24.47
CA PRO A 237 -10.86 2.02 25.90
C PRO A 237 -10.81 0.64 26.57
N LYS A 238 -10.62 0.66 27.90
CA LYS A 238 -10.71 -0.56 28.73
C LYS A 238 -12.12 -1.13 28.62
N GLY A 239 -12.25 -2.34 28.07
CA GLY A 239 -13.53 -3.04 27.89
C GLY A 239 -13.81 -3.50 26.45
N ILE A 240 -13.18 -2.89 25.44
CA ILE A 240 -13.29 -3.37 24.05
C ILE A 240 -12.34 -4.53 23.85
N ASN A 241 -12.84 -5.71 23.49
CA ASN A 241 -12.01 -6.88 23.24
C ASN A 241 -11.51 -6.90 21.79
N LEU A 242 -10.45 -7.67 21.54
CA LEU A 242 -9.92 -7.84 20.18
C LEU A 242 -10.96 -8.48 19.25
N SER A 243 -11.82 -9.35 19.77
CA SER A 243 -12.96 -9.93 19.04
C SER A 243 -13.95 -8.88 18.53
N ASP A 244 -14.16 -7.80 19.29
CA ASP A 244 -15.08 -6.72 18.90
C ASP A 244 -14.48 -5.91 17.74
N ILE A 245 -13.17 -5.67 17.80
CA ILE A 245 -12.40 -5.02 16.73
C ILE A 245 -12.41 -5.89 15.47
N TYR A 246 -12.23 -7.21 15.60
CA TYR A 246 -12.28 -8.13 14.47
C TYR A 246 -13.64 -8.15 13.80
N ARG A 247 -14.73 -8.18 14.58
CA ARG A 247 -16.10 -8.08 14.04
C ARG A 247 -16.33 -6.74 13.34
N GLY A 248 -15.77 -5.65 13.88
CA GLY A 248 -15.80 -4.33 13.25
C GLY A 248 -14.99 -4.22 11.95
N ALA A 249 -13.94 -5.04 11.80
CA ALA A 249 -13.07 -5.06 10.63
C ALA A 249 -13.66 -5.84 9.44
N VAL A 250 -14.44 -6.91 9.69
CA VAL A 250 -15.08 -7.72 8.64
C VAL A 250 -15.78 -6.89 7.54
N PRO A 251 -16.64 -5.91 7.85
CA PRO A 251 -17.27 -5.09 6.81
C PRO A 251 -16.29 -4.21 6.05
N LEU A 252 -15.18 -3.78 6.67
CA LEU A 252 -14.13 -3.01 5.97
C LEU A 252 -13.38 -3.90 4.99
N VAL A 253 -13.00 -5.11 5.41
CA VAL A 253 -12.37 -6.11 4.52
C VAL A 253 -13.31 -6.47 3.36
N ALA A 254 -14.62 -6.62 3.61
CA ALA A 254 -15.60 -6.87 2.55
C ALA A 254 -15.66 -5.72 1.53
N ILE A 255 -15.59 -4.47 1.98
CA ILE A 255 -15.51 -3.29 1.10
C ILE A 255 -14.22 -3.31 0.27
N GLU A 256 -13.09 -3.68 0.87
CA GLU A 256 -11.82 -3.75 0.14
C GLU A 256 -11.80 -4.88 -0.90
N ILE A 257 -12.34 -6.06 -0.56
CA ILE A 257 -12.49 -7.15 -1.53
C ILE A 257 -13.43 -6.75 -2.67
N ALA A 258 -14.52 -6.03 -2.37
CA ALA A 258 -15.41 -5.49 -3.39
C ALA A 258 -14.72 -4.42 -4.25
N LEU A 259 -13.87 -3.58 -3.65
CA LEU A 259 -13.05 -2.61 -4.37
C LEU A 259 -12.05 -3.32 -5.29
N ILE A 260 -11.33 -4.35 -4.82
CA ILE A 260 -10.43 -5.16 -5.65
C ILE A 260 -11.20 -5.78 -6.82
N ALA A 261 -12.39 -6.36 -6.58
CA ALA A 261 -13.23 -6.90 -7.65
C ALA A 261 -13.67 -5.82 -8.66
N ALA A 262 -13.99 -4.61 -8.20
CA ALA A 262 -14.30 -3.47 -9.07
C ALA A 262 -13.08 -3.04 -9.89
N LEU A 263 -11.89 -2.97 -9.30
CA LEU A 263 -10.65 -2.64 -10.00
C LEU A 263 -10.23 -3.71 -11.00
N ILE A 264 -10.55 -4.98 -10.72
CA ILE A 264 -10.38 -6.09 -11.66
C ILE A 264 -11.30 -5.88 -12.87
N SER A 265 -12.56 -5.51 -12.63
CA SER A 265 -13.57 -5.32 -13.67
C SER A 265 -13.34 -4.04 -14.50
N PHE A 266 -12.83 -2.98 -13.86
CA PHE A 266 -12.65 -1.64 -14.43
C PHE A 266 -11.18 -1.20 -14.28
N PRO A 267 -10.27 -1.65 -15.16
CA PRO A 267 -8.84 -1.39 -15.04
C PRO A 267 -8.50 0.11 -15.11
N GLN A 268 -9.34 0.91 -15.75
CA GLN A 268 -9.21 2.36 -15.87
C GLN A 268 -9.16 3.05 -14.50
N LEU A 269 -9.72 2.45 -13.46
CA LEU A 269 -9.63 3.00 -12.10
C LEU A 269 -8.19 3.04 -11.58
N ILE A 270 -7.29 2.20 -12.10
CA ILE A 270 -5.86 2.22 -11.81
C ILE A 270 -5.10 2.95 -12.93
N THR A 271 -5.47 2.75 -14.20
CA THR A 271 -4.63 3.18 -15.33
C THR A 271 -4.96 4.54 -15.92
N TRP A 272 -6.18 5.06 -15.73
CA TRP A 272 -6.60 6.33 -16.34
C TRP A 272 -5.73 7.52 -15.93
N LEU A 273 -5.50 7.70 -14.63
CA LEU A 273 -4.71 8.81 -14.13
C LEU A 273 -3.22 8.73 -14.52
N PRO A 274 -2.53 7.57 -14.42
CA PRO A 274 -1.16 7.47 -14.90
C PRO A 274 -1.04 7.56 -16.43
N GLU A 275 -2.02 7.11 -17.21
CA GLU A 275 -2.08 7.35 -18.66
C GLU A 275 -2.12 8.85 -18.97
N MET A 276 -3.00 9.59 -18.28
CA MET A 276 -3.09 11.04 -18.41
C MET A 276 -1.81 11.75 -17.96
N ALA A 277 -1.18 11.28 -16.89
CA ALA A 277 0.05 11.86 -16.34
C ALA A 277 1.29 11.58 -17.21
N LEU A 278 1.31 10.48 -17.97
CA LEU A 278 2.40 10.16 -18.88
C LEU A 278 2.47 11.15 -20.06
N GLY A 279 1.32 11.58 -20.60
CA GLY A 279 1.22 12.48 -21.76
C GLY A 279 1.80 11.87 -23.06
N ASP A 280 1.37 12.38 -24.22
CA ASP A 280 1.76 11.84 -25.55
C ASP A 280 3.27 11.86 -25.85
N ALA A 281 4.08 12.56 -25.05
CA ALA A 281 5.51 12.75 -25.29
C ALA A 281 6.37 11.50 -24.99
N ASP A 282 5.91 10.61 -24.10
CA ASP A 282 6.68 9.43 -23.65
C ASP A 282 6.11 8.08 -24.15
N ALA A 283 4.97 8.10 -24.85
CA ALA A 283 4.29 6.91 -25.38
C ALA A 283 5.14 6.02 -26.33
N PRO A 284 6.04 6.56 -27.19
CA PRO A 284 6.76 5.72 -28.16
C PRO A 284 7.81 4.78 -27.54
N GLN A 285 8.31 5.09 -26.33
CA GLN A 285 9.43 4.34 -25.75
C GLN A 285 9.02 3.09 -24.95
N LEU A 286 7.73 2.94 -24.64
CA LEU A 286 7.21 1.83 -23.83
C LEU A 286 6.51 0.73 -24.65
N ILE A 287 6.26 0.96 -25.94
CA ILE A 287 5.62 -0.02 -26.85
C ILE A 287 6.66 -0.99 -27.47
N GLN A 288 7.97 -0.72 -27.33
CA GLN A 288 9.03 -1.44 -28.06
C GLN A 288 10.04 -2.22 -27.20
N ARG A 289 9.70 -2.66 -25.98
CA ARG A 289 10.53 -3.65 -25.27
C ARG A 289 9.73 -4.72 -24.59
#